data_AF-A0A099J212-F1
#
_entry.id   AF-A0A099J212-F1
#
_cell.length_a   1.000
_cell.length_b   1.000
_cell.length_c   1.000
_cell.angle_alpha   90.00
_cell.angle_beta   90.00
_cell.angle_gamma   90.00
#
_symmetry.space_group_name_H-M   'P 1'
#
loop_
_entity.id
_entity.type
_entity.pdbx_description
1 polymer ?
#
loop_
_entity_poly.entity_id
_entity_poly.type
_entity_poly.pdbx_seq_one_letter_code
_entity_poly.pdbx_strand_id
1 'polypeptide(L)'
;MLNAMKLTDLEQMLVKHVAVGTIFDLAPGAVDDAIDAAVMGSWGTQHEIRAEVIRDILRGRHLPDGGADPHGLQLRGARIIGRLDLDHLISPILLSLKSCHLLDGVNGERCQIPDLDLSRSVVDVTDQYAGDGAVCLLGAQITGQLSMNGAILTNETGP
;
A
#
# COMPACT_ATOMS: atom_id res chain seq x y z
N MET A 1 -22.86 -17.60 1.31
CA MET A 1 -22.58 -16.43 2.15
C MET A 1 -21.12 -16.11 1.98
N LEU A 2 -20.78 -14.97 1.38
CA LEU A 2 -19.39 -14.51 1.29
C LEU A 2 -18.95 -14.18 2.72
N ASN A 3 -17.90 -14.85 3.20
CA ASN A 3 -17.33 -14.58 4.51
C ASN A 3 -16.80 -13.14 4.47
N ALA A 4 -17.39 -12.22 5.23
CA ALA A 4 -16.90 -10.86 5.32
C ALA A 4 -15.52 -10.90 5.98
N MET A 5 -14.50 -10.34 5.30
CA MET A 5 -13.14 -10.25 5.84
C MET A 5 -13.18 -9.51 7.17
N LYS A 6 -12.66 -10.13 8.23
CA LYS A 6 -12.55 -9.48 9.54
C LYS A 6 -11.30 -8.60 9.55
N LEU A 7 -11.48 -7.31 9.80
CA LEU A 7 -10.41 -6.33 9.92
C LEU A 7 -9.81 -6.33 11.34
N THR A 8 -8.50 -6.15 11.43
CA THR A 8 -7.81 -5.84 12.70
C THR A 8 -8.16 -4.43 13.18
N ASP A 9 -7.77 -4.09 14.42
CA ASP A 9 -8.01 -2.73 14.94
C ASP A 9 -7.24 -1.66 14.15
N LEU A 10 -6.01 -1.96 13.70
CA LEU A 10 -5.23 -1.08 12.82
C LEU A 10 -5.91 -0.89 11.46
N GLU A 11 -6.42 -1.96 10.86
CA GLU A 11 -7.10 -1.89 9.57
C GLU A 11 -8.42 -1.14 9.66
N GLN A 12 -9.15 -1.28 10.78
CA GLN A 12 -10.32 -0.45 11.06
C GLN A 12 -9.95 1.02 11.22
N MET A 13 -8.81 1.33 11.84
CA MET A 13 -8.30 2.71 11.92
C MET A 13 -7.91 3.26 10.55
N LEU A 14 -7.28 2.45 9.69
CA LEU A 14 -6.96 2.83 8.31
C LEU A 14 -8.24 3.22 7.55
N VAL A 15 -9.29 2.40 7.63
CA VAL A 15 -10.60 2.69 7.01
C VAL A 15 -11.16 4.04 7.50
N LYS A 16 -11.06 4.32 8.80
CA LYS A 16 -11.51 5.61 9.36
C LYS A 16 -10.74 6.79 8.78
N HIS A 17 -9.42 6.68 8.64
CA HIS A 17 -8.58 7.74 8.07
C HIS A 17 -8.87 7.98 6.58
N VAL A 18 -9.08 6.90 5.81
CA VAL A 18 -9.49 7.00 4.39
C VAL A 18 -10.84 7.70 4.24
N ALA A 19 -11.78 7.42 5.13
CA ALA A 19 -13.11 8.03 5.10
C ALA A 19 -13.10 9.55 5.40
N VAL A 20 -12.08 10.05 6.09
CA VAL A 20 -11.97 11.48 6.47
C VAL A 20 -10.82 12.22 5.80
N GLY A 21 -10.03 11.53 4.95
CA GLY A 21 -8.94 12.14 4.18
C GLY A 21 -7.69 12.49 4.99
N THR A 22 -7.46 11.82 6.12
CA THR A 22 -6.28 12.06 6.96
C THR A 22 -5.19 11.01 6.76
N ILE A 23 -3.95 11.39 7.03
CA ILE A 23 -2.83 10.44 7.02
C ILE A 23 -2.94 9.53 8.22
N PHE A 24 -2.95 8.21 7.99
CA PHE A 24 -2.71 7.25 9.05
C PHE A 24 -1.21 7.00 9.19
N ASP A 25 -0.60 7.62 10.21
CA ASP A 25 0.84 7.52 10.45
C ASP A 25 1.14 6.53 11.57
N LEU A 26 1.79 5.42 11.21
CA LEU A 26 2.24 4.38 12.14
C LEU A 26 3.69 4.60 12.62
N ALA A 27 4.37 5.65 12.15
CA ALA A 27 5.74 5.98 12.56
C ALA A 27 5.91 7.45 12.99
N PRO A 28 5.10 7.97 13.93
CA PRO A 28 5.09 9.40 14.28
C PRO A 28 6.40 9.90 14.93
N GLY A 29 7.26 9.01 15.41
CA GLY A 29 8.55 9.35 16.04
C GLY A 29 9.70 9.59 15.06
N ALA A 30 9.52 9.30 13.76
CA ALA A 30 10.54 9.57 12.75
C ALA A 30 10.47 11.05 12.33
N VAL A 31 11.48 11.82 12.72
CA VAL A 31 11.56 13.29 12.55
C VAL A 31 11.73 13.68 11.08
N ASP A 32 12.34 12.81 10.28
CA ASP A 32 12.41 12.97 8.83
C ASP A 32 11.28 12.21 8.13
N ASP A 33 10.90 12.67 6.94
CA ASP A 33 9.97 11.95 6.07
C ASP A 33 10.50 10.53 5.74
N ALA A 34 11.82 10.36 5.70
CA ALA A 34 12.50 9.10 5.39
C ALA A 34 12.72 8.28 6.67
N ILE A 35 12.35 7.01 6.62
CA ILE A 35 12.63 6.04 7.68
C ILE A 35 13.67 5.08 7.12
N ASP A 36 14.69 4.77 7.92
CA ASP A 36 15.75 3.85 7.50
C ASP A 36 15.20 2.44 7.23
N ALA A 37 15.65 1.79 6.16
CA ALA A 37 15.20 0.46 5.78
C ALA A 37 15.44 -0.61 6.87
N ALA A 38 16.54 -0.52 7.62
CA ALA A 38 16.81 -1.42 8.73
C ALA A 38 15.82 -1.21 9.90
N VAL A 39 15.38 0.05 10.12
CA VAL A 39 14.31 0.34 11.09
C VAL A 39 13.00 -0.27 10.61
N MET A 40 12.66 -0.09 9.33
CA MET A 40 11.45 -0.69 8.74
C MET A 40 11.41 -2.21 8.87
N GLY A 41 12.55 -2.88 8.60
CA GLY A 41 12.69 -4.33 8.73
C GLY A 41 12.54 -4.85 10.17
N SER A 42 12.68 -3.98 11.17
CA SER A 42 12.47 -4.32 12.59
C SER A 42 11.01 -4.21 13.05
N TRP A 43 10.10 -3.71 12.21
CA TRP A 43 8.71 -3.45 12.59
C TRP A 43 7.91 -4.73 12.86
N GLY A 44 7.22 -4.75 14.00
CA GLY A 44 6.31 -5.82 14.40
C GLY A 44 4.85 -5.58 13.99
N THR A 45 3.94 -6.30 14.63
CA THR A 45 2.48 -6.28 14.38
C THR A 45 1.82 -4.90 14.50
N GLN A 46 2.46 -3.96 15.20
CA GLN A 46 1.97 -2.57 15.36
C GLN A 46 2.13 -1.72 14.09
N HIS A 47 2.75 -2.25 13.04
CA HIS A 47 2.87 -1.60 11.75
C HIS A 47 2.14 -2.40 10.65
N GLU A 48 1.60 -3.58 10.97
CA GLU A 48 1.14 -4.52 9.95
C GLU A 48 -0.24 -4.16 9.40
N ILE A 49 -0.30 -4.00 8.08
CA ILE A 49 -1.54 -3.88 7.31
C ILE A 49 -1.50 -4.93 6.19
N ARG A 50 -2.56 -5.71 6.03
CA ARG A 50 -2.61 -6.70 4.94
C ARG A 50 -2.86 -6.03 3.59
N ALA A 51 -2.15 -6.48 2.56
CA ALA A 51 -2.32 -6.02 1.19
C ALA A 51 -3.76 -6.20 0.67
N GLU A 52 -4.42 -7.31 1.04
CA GLU A 52 -5.82 -7.58 0.66
C GLU A 52 -6.80 -6.53 1.19
N VAL A 53 -6.52 -5.93 2.35
CA VAL A 53 -7.34 -4.87 2.94
C VAL A 53 -7.18 -3.57 2.15
N ILE A 54 -5.95 -3.23 1.75
CA ILE A 54 -5.70 -2.06 0.89
C ILE A 54 -6.47 -2.22 -0.42
N ARG A 55 -6.37 -3.38 -1.09
CA ARG A 55 -7.13 -3.66 -2.32
C ARG A 55 -8.64 -3.54 -2.10
N ASP A 56 -9.16 -4.10 -1.02
CA ASP A 56 -10.60 -4.03 -0.73
C ASP A 56 -11.08 -2.60 -0.46
N ILE A 57 -10.30 -1.79 0.26
CA ILE A 57 -10.59 -0.35 0.44
C ILE A 57 -10.61 0.37 -0.92
N LEU A 58 -9.62 0.13 -1.78
CA LEU A 58 -9.58 0.74 -3.12
C LEU A 58 -10.76 0.29 -4.02
N ARG A 59 -11.38 -0.86 -3.73
CA ARG A 59 -12.63 -1.31 -4.39
C ARG A 59 -13.88 -0.66 -3.80
N GLY A 60 -13.74 0.25 -2.86
CA GLY A 60 -14.85 0.89 -2.16
C GLY A 60 -15.42 0.08 -1.00
N ARG A 61 -14.80 -1.03 -0.60
CA ARG A 61 -15.29 -1.86 0.51
C ARG A 61 -14.86 -1.27 1.85
N HIS A 62 -15.62 -1.61 2.90
CA HIS A 62 -15.42 -1.15 4.28
C HIS A 62 -15.63 0.35 4.53
N LEU A 63 -15.73 1.16 3.47
CA LEU A 63 -16.00 2.59 3.54
C LEU A 63 -17.48 2.87 3.83
N PRO A 64 -17.80 4.03 4.44
CA PRO A 64 -19.18 4.46 4.63
C PRO A 64 -19.88 4.75 3.30
N ASP A 65 -21.20 4.98 3.33
CA ASP A 65 -22.01 5.25 2.12
C ASP A 65 -21.51 6.47 1.30
N GLY A 66 -20.80 7.40 1.94
CA GLY A 66 -20.16 8.54 1.29
C GLY A 66 -18.86 8.21 0.53
N GLY A 67 -18.36 6.98 0.62
CA GLY A 67 -17.12 6.53 0.00
C GLY A 67 -15.86 7.02 0.73
N ALA A 68 -14.75 7.01 0.01
CA ALA A 68 -13.48 7.58 0.48
C ALA A 68 -13.51 9.10 0.32
N ASP A 69 -12.79 9.79 1.20
CA ASP A 69 -12.48 11.20 0.96
C ASP A 69 -11.64 11.37 -0.33
N PRO A 70 -11.74 12.50 -1.06
CA PRO A 70 -10.94 12.76 -2.25
C PRO A 70 -9.42 12.69 -2.06
N HIS A 71 -8.91 12.83 -0.83
CA HIS A 71 -7.49 12.64 -0.52
C HIS A 71 -7.05 11.17 -0.57
N GLY A 72 -7.99 10.22 -0.63
CA GLY A 72 -7.75 8.79 -0.79
C GLY A 72 -7.12 8.09 0.42
N LEU A 73 -6.40 7.01 0.15
CA LEU A 73 -5.69 6.23 1.15
C LEU A 73 -4.28 6.78 1.35
N GLN A 74 -4.07 7.42 2.50
CA GLN A 74 -2.76 7.95 2.89
C GLN A 74 -2.24 7.20 4.11
N LEU A 75 -1.26 6.33 3.88
CA LEU A 75 -0.63 5.50 4.90
C LEU A 75 0.86 5.80 4.94
N ARG A 76 1.38 6.01 6.15
CA ARG A 76 2.80 6.19 6.41
C ARG A 76 3.30 5.18 7.43
N GLY A 77 4.49 4.62 7.21
CA GLY A 77 5.18 3.83 8.21
C GLY A 77 4.60 2.44 8.46
N ALA A 78 3.92 1.85 7.47
CA ALA A 78 3.31 0.53 7.61
C ALA A 78 4.19 -0.58 7.01
N ARG A 79 4.09 -1.79 7.59
CA ARG A 79 4.59 -3.03 6.98
C ARG A 79 3.42 -3.73 6.29
N ILE A 80 3.49 -3.83 4.97
CA ILE A 80 2.44 -4.39 4.13
C ILE A 80 2.70 -5.88 3.93
N ILE A 81 1.76 -6.71 4.40
CA ILE A 81 1.87 -8.16 4.37
C ILE A 81 1.08 -8.72 3.19
N GLY A 82 1.72 -9.58 2.40
CA GLY A 82 1.18 -10.06 1.13
C GLY A 82 1.49 -9.11 -0.02
N ARG A 83 1.42 -9.64 -1.25
CA ARG A 83 1.64 -8.85 -2.46
C ARG A 83 0.48 -7.90 -2.66
N LEU A 84 0.78 -6.62 -2.88
CA LEU A 84 -0.24 -5.63 -3.19
C LEU A 84 -0.74 -5.84 -4.61
N ASP A 85 -1.84 -6.58 -4.72
CA ASP A 85 -2.55 -6.82 -5.97
C ASP A 85 -3.44 -5.61 -6.33
N LEU A 86 -3.07 -4.89 -7.38
CA LEU A 86 -3.87 -3.87 -8.05
C LEU A 86 -4.29 -4.33 -9.46
N ASP A 87 -4.07 -5.59 -9.84
CA ASP A 87 -4.38 -6.11 -11.16
C ASP A 87 -5.85 -5.90 -11.48
N HIS A 88 -6.11 -5.37 -12.67
CA HIS A 88 -7.43 -5.05 -13.22
C HIS A 88 -8.29 -4.13 -12.33
N LEU A 89 -7.70 -3.46 -11.35
CA LEU A 89 -8.41 -2.55 -10.47
C LEU A 89 -8.69 -1.24 -11.20
N ILE A 90 -9.96 -0.84 -11.25
CA ILE A 90 -10.37 0.51 -11.64
C ILE A 90 -10.89 1.18 -10.37
N SER A 91 -10.20 2.20 -9.88
CA SER A 91 -10.55 2.89 -8.66
C SER A 91 -10.37 4.41 -8.80
N PRO A 92 -11.29 5.23 -8.29
CA PRO A 92 -11.08 6.67 -8.17
C PRO A 92 -10.28 7.05 -6.92
N ILE A 93 -9.89 6.09 -6.07
CA ILE A 93 -9.25 6.34 -4.78
C ILE A 93 -7.73 6.42 -4.99
N LEU A 94 -7.12 7.52 -4.55
CA LEU A 94 -5.67 7.72 -4.58
C LEU A 94 -4.99 6.75 -3.60
N LEU A 95 -3.83 6.23 -3.97
CA LEU A 95 -3.06 5.34 -3.11
C LEU A 95 -1.68 5.94 -2.80
N SER A 96 -1.46 6.30 -1.53
CA SER A 96 -0.17 6.75 -1.01
C SER A 96 0.29 5.85 0.12
N LEU A 97 1.37 5.10 -0.12
CA LEU A 97 2.08 4.25 0.84
C LEU A 97 3.49 4.82 1.01
N LYS A 98 3.63 5.84 1.85
CA LYS A 98 4.91 6.55 2.06
C LYS A 98 5.70 5.94 3.18
N SER A 99 7.00 5.74 2.97
CA SER A 99 7.88 5.18 4.00
C SER A 99 7.31 3.87 4.58
N CYS A 100 6.72 3.06 3.71
CA CYS A 100 6.16 1.75 4.04
C CYS A 100 7.14 0.65 3.63
N HIS A 101 6.99 -0.53 4.22
CA HIS A 101 7.74 -1.72 3.84
C HIS A 101 6.80 -2.74 3.21
N LEU A 102 6.87 -2.89 1.89
CA LEU A 102 6.09 -3.86 1.13
C LEU A 102 6.94 -5.11 0.97
N LEU A 103 6.53 -6.21 1.61
CA LEU A 103 7.37 -7.42 1.71
C LEU A 103 7.37 -8.26 0.42
N ASP A 104 6.28 -8.20 -0.33
CA ASP A 104 5.96 -9.14 -1.41
C ASP A 104 5.71 -8.45 -2.76
N GLY A 105 6.12 -7.18 -2.87
CA GLY A 105 5.98 -6.38 -4.08
C GLY A 105 4.57 -5.85 -4.37
N VAL A 106 4.44 -5.25 -5.56
CA VAL A 106 3.22 -4.65 -6.09
C VAL A 106 2.95 -5.17 -7.50
N ASN A 107 1.71 -5.60 -7.74
CA ASN A 107 1.18 -5.88 -9.07
C ASN A 107 0.12 -4.84 -9.44
N GLY A 108 0.08 -4.43 -10.69
CA GLY A 108 -0.90 -3.49 -11.23
C GLY A 108 -1.11 -3.67 -12.73
N GLU A 109 -1.15 -4.90 -13.21
CA GLU A 109 -1.46 -5.20 -14.59
C GLU A 109 -2.83 -4.61 -14.96
N ARG A 110 -2.85 -3.75 -15.98
CA ARG A 110 -4.05 -3.08 -16.49
C ARG A 110 -4.89 -2.37 -15.41
N CYS A 111 -4.28 -1.90 -14.32
CA CYS A 111 -4.97 -1.09 -13.34
C CYS A 111 -5.24 0.34 -13.86
N GLN A 112 -6.23 1.01 -13.28
CA GLN A 112 -6.56 2.41 -13.53
C GLN A 112 -6.83 3.09 -12.19
N ILE A 113 -5.87 3.89 -11.73
CA ILE A 113 -5.97 4.64 -10.48
C ILE A 113 -5.41 6.06 -10.68
N PRO A 114 -5.83 7.05 -9.87
CA PRO A 114 -5.34 8.41 -10.07
C PRO A 114 -3.86 8.50 -9.72
N ASP A 115 -3.49 8.05 -8.52
CA ASP A 115 -2.13 8.16 -8.00
C ASP A 115 -1.66 6.84 -7.37
N LEU A 116 -0.38 6.52 -7.58
CA LEU A 116 0.37 5.50 -6.86
C LEU A 116 1.66 6.13 -6.33
N ASP A 117 1.69 6.40 -5.04
CA ASP A 117 2.85 6.96 -4.35
C ASP A 117 3.47 5.92 -3.41
N LEU A 118 4.68 5.47 -3.76
CA LEU A 118 5.53 4.57 -2.98
C LEU A 118 6.78 5.29 -2.46
N SER A 119 6.75 6.62 -2.36
CA SER A 119 7.93 7.41 -2.00
C SER A 119 8.52 6.96 -0.68
N ARG A 120 9.84 6.77 -0.67
CA ARG A 120 10.66 6.38 0.50
C ARG A 120 10.31 5.01 1.07
N SER A 121 9.51 4.23 0.36
CA SER A 121 9.14 2.88 0.75
C SER A 121 10.22 1.88 0.33
N VAL A 122 10.33 0.80 1.09
CA VAL A 122 11.10 -0.38 0.70
C VAL A 122 10.12 -1.38 0.10
N VAL A 123 10.40 -1.84 -1.12
CA VAL A 123 9.62 -2.85 -1.81
C VAL A 123 10.53 -4.04 -2.07
N ASP A 124 10.33 -5.09 -1.29
CA ASP A 124 11.05 -6.36 -1.40
C ASP A 124 10.17 -7.40 -2.10
N VAL A 125 10.79 -8.53 -2.41
CA VAL A 125 10.15 -9.71 -2.99
C VAL A 125 10.58 -10.92 -2.18
N THR A 126 9.63 -11.57 -1.49
CA THR A 126 9.91 -12.87 -0.89
C THR A 126 10.04 -13.96 -1.95
N ASP A 127 10.65 -15.10 -1.59
CA ASP A 127 10.85 -16.24 -2.50
C ASP A 127 9.56 -16.74 -3.18
N GLN A 128 8.40 -16.56 -2.53
CA GLN A 128 7.10 -16.89 -3.10
C GLN A 128 6.84 -16.15 -4.44
N TYR A 129 7.43 -14.98 -4.60
CA TYR A 129 7.21 -14.06 -5.70
C TYR A 129 8.49 -13.77 -6.51
N ALA A 130 9.57 -14.53 -6.30
CA ALA A 130 10.87 -14.32 -6.93
C ALA A 130 10.83 -14.31 -8.47
N GLY A 131 9.86 -15.00 -9.08
CA GLY A 131 9.66 -14.99 -10.53
C GLY A 131 9.10 -13.68 -11.09
N ASP A 132 8.59 -12.81 -10.21
CA ASP A 132 8.04 -11.51 -10.55
C ASP A 132 9.00 -10.39 -10.14
N GLY A 133 8.88 -9.21 -10.76
CA GLY A 133 9.57 -8.02 -10.28
C GLY A 133 8.93 -7.44 -9.00
N ALA A 134 9.71 -6.69 -8.23
CA ALA A 134 9.23 -5.96 -7.03
C ALA A 134 8.03 -5.05 -7.32
N VAL A 135 8.01 -4.43 -8.51
CA VAL A 135 6.89 -3.62 -8.99
C VAL A 135 6.60 -4.00 -10.44
N CYS A 136 5.40 -4.52 -10.70
CA CYS A 136 4.94 -4.90 -12.03
C CYS A 136 3.67 -4.13 -12.41
N LEU A 137 3.80 -3.14 -13.30
CA LEU A 137 2.70 -2.23 -13.71
C LEU A 137 2.35 -2.35 -15.20
N LEU A 138 2.35 -3.58 -15.73
CA LEU A 138 2.17 -3.82 -17.15
C LEU A 138 0.81 -3.33 -17.65
N GLY A 139 0.81 -2.31 -18.51
CA GLY A 139 -0.43 -1.72 -19.04
C GLY A 139 -1.24 -0.93 -18.01
N ALA A 140 -0.68 -0.60 -16.84
CA ALA A 140 -1.30 0.30 -15.87
C ALA A 140 -1.55 1.69 -16.47
N GLN A 141 -2.63 2.33 -16.04
CA GLN A 141 -2.93 3.74 -16.32
C GLN A 141 -2.98 4.50 -14.99
N ILE A 142 -1.93 5.29 -14.74
CA ILE A 142 -1.87 6.21 -13.61
C ILE A 142 -2.15 7.60 -14.17
N THR A 143 -3.32 8.16 -13.89
CA THR A 143 -3.81 9.37 -14.58
C THR A 143 -3.27 10.67 -13.96
N GLY A 144 -2.88 10.62 -12.70
CA GLY A 144 -2.18 11.67 -11.97
C GLY A 144 -0.69 11.38 -11.86
N GLN A 145 -0.24 10.89 -10.71
CA GLN A 145 1.19 10.70 -10.41
C GLN A 145 1.55 9.26 -10.04
N LEU A 146 2.62 8.77 -10.66
CA LEU A 146 3.37 7.61 -10.19
C LEU A 146 4.65 8.13 -9.51
N SER A 147 4.73 8.02 -8.18
CA SER A 147 5.90 8.47 -7.42
C SER A 147 6.62 7.30 -6.75
N MET A 148 7.93 7.22 -6.96
CA MET A 148 8.85 6.29 -6.30
C MET A 148 10.06 7.05 -5.74
N ASN A 149 9.86 8.32 -5.37
CA ASN A 149 10.96 9.18 -4.90
C ASN A 149 11.59 8.59 -3.64
N GLY A 150 12.88 8.26 -3.71
CA GLY A 150 13.62 7.65 -2.59
C GLY A 150 13.17 6.24 -2.22
N ALA A 151 12.34 5.58 -3.05
CA ALA A 151 11.97 4.19 -2.84
C ALA A 151 13.17 3.28 -3.10
N ILE A 152 13.24 2.17 -2.36
CA ILE A 152 14.21 1.09 -2.58
C ILE A 152 13.43 -0.09 -3.11
N LEU A 153 13.77 -0.57 -4.32
CA LEU A 153 13.15 -1.75 -4.92
C LEU A 153 14.20 -2.86 -4.94
N THR A 154 13.93 -3.97 -4.27
CA THR A 154 14.82 -5.13 -4.24
C THR A 154 14.14 -6.35 -4.86
N ASN A 155 14.91 -7.11 -5.63
CA ASN A 155 14.51 -8.41 -6.13
C ASN A 155 15.78 -9.27 -6.19
N GLU A 156 16.20 -9.79 -5.05
CA GLU A 156 17.49 -10.48 -4.93
C GLU A 156 17.53 -11.82 -5.68
N THR A 157 16.36 -12.42 -5.96
CA THR A 157 16.22 -13.78 -6.49
C THR A 157 15.61 -13.85 -7.88
N GLY A 158 15.09 -12.75 -8.43
CA GLY A 158 14.52 -12.67 -9.78
C GLY A 158 15.53 -12.33 -10.90
N PRO A 159 15.11 -12.35 -12.18
CA PRO A 159 15.98 -12.08 -13.33
C PRO A 159 16.50 -10.63 -13.41
#